data_AF-A0A2S9Y681-F1
#
_entry.id   AF-A0A2S9Y681-F1
#
_cell.length_a   1.000
_cell.length_b   1.000
_cell.length_c   1.000
_cell.angle_alpha   90.00
_cell.angle_beta   90.00
_cell.angle_gamma   90.00
#
_symmetry.space_group_name_H-M   'P 1'
#
loop_
_entity.id
_entity.type
_entity.pdbx_description
1 polymer ?
#
loop_
_entity_poly.entity_id
_entity_poly.type
_entity_poly.pdbx_seq_one_letter_code
_entity_poly.pdbx_strand_id
1 'polypeptide(L)'
;MIWTSRATWLAIACATATLLGCRSRKNVAEHILADPAQGLATARCGGAGQIVRPLIIEWPATDRASLESRLRRGLVVIRYDSCVVEVLRDCAAPEGAYDYLGITRKNDRLAIRTADELYFNMPLTAVKLEAKLEKAGELNVEMALVGNYEAQRARFDISELQGRCQGATHVIAAAQVGAFEFYTGAAAELSAGVEVENVAGAGGASTASREILNRDGDASACERSTPNDSAPPAECGALLRLELSALDGIAPTCQPGSVWNGSACVTTQRAEAEAQQERDAAKAQAQQEREAAKAAKKSENEEIAWQLCAIQMQCEAESSGMLPPEGDAYQRQMRACTGITKIMINDYTRPQARKCIADAPTMGCAAFETCVTGPEDEPDPDWDTDLDSDW
;
A
#
# COMPACT_ATOMS: atom_id res chain seq x y z
N MET A 1 20.50 -43.00 50.57
CA MET A 1 20.58 -44.06 49.54
C MET A 1 19.22 -44.18 48.88
N ILE A 2 19.20 -43.87 47.59
CA ILE A 2 18.30 -44.27 46.50
C ILE A 2 17.11 -45.16 46.91
N TRP A 3 15.87 -44.73 46.60
CA TRP A 3 14.92 -45.61 45.91
C TRP A 3 13.81 -44.81 45.21
N THR A 4 13.84 -44.87 43.89
CA THR A 4 12.78 -44.51 42.94
C THR A 4 11.60 -45.45 43.10
N SER A 5 10.36 -44.97 42.97
CA SER A 5 9.22 -45.84 42.63
C SER A 5 8.25 -45.11 41.71
N ARG A 6 8.24 -45.60 40.47
CA ARG A 6 7.23 -45.41 39.44
C ARG A 6 5.93 -46.09 39.90
N ALA A 7 4.79 -45.47 39.66
CA ALA A 7 3.51 -46.17 39.62
C ALA A 7 2.66 -45.59 38.50
N THR A 8 2.84 -46.19 37.33
CA THR A 8 1.96 -46.14 36.17
C THR A 8 0.60 -46.70 36.56
N TRP A 9 -0.48 -45.93 36.37
CA TRP A 9 -1.84 -46.47 36.31
C TRP A 9 -2.44 -46.12 34.95
N LEU A 10 -2.55 -47.16 34.14
CA LEU A 10 -3.33 -47.24 32.93
C LEU A 10 -4.55 -48.09 33.29
N ALA A 11 -5.76 -47.58 33.05
CA ALA A 11 -6.75 -48.23 32.19
C ALA A 11 -8.21 -47.86 32.53
N ILE A 12 -9.03 -48.01 31.47
CA ILE A 12 -10.49 -48.25 31.43
C ILE A 12 -11.37 -47.02 31.13
N ALA A 13 -11.49 -46.80 29.81
CA ALA A 13 -12.73 -46.76 29.02
C ALA A 13 -14.05 -46.43 29.74
N CYS A 14 -14.71 -45.37 29.29
CA CYS A 14 -16.16 -45.32 29.26
C CYS A 14 -16.62 -44.64 27.96
N ALA A 15 -17.12 -45.47 27.04
CA ALA A 15 -17.80 -45.05 25.83
C ALA A 15 -19.16 -44.44 26.20
N THR A 16 -19.37 -43.16 25.89
CA THR A 16 -20.70 -42.56 25.82
C THR A 16 -20.85 -41.83 24.49
N ALA A 17 -21.58 -42.49 23.59
CA ALA A 17 -22.10 -41.89 22.38
C ALA A 17 -23.13 -40.82 22.74
N THR A 18 -22.87 -39.56 22.36
CA THR A 18 -23.90 -38.53 22.24
C THR A 18 -23.93 -38.05 20.80
N LEU A 19 -24.99 -38.47 20.12
CA LEU A 19 -25.50 -37.93 18.87
C LEU A 19 -25.90 -36.47 19.08
N LEU A 20 -25.15 -35.50 18.56
CA LEU A 20 -25.60 -34.12 18.39
C LEU A 20 -24.76 -33.44 17.29
N GLY A 21 -25.40 -33.13 16.16
CA GLY A 21 -25.02 -32.00 15.32
C GLY A 21 -24.37 -32.28 13.96
N CYS A 22 -25.15 -32.79 13.00
CA CYS A 22 -24.94 -32.42 11.59
C CYS A 22 -25.22 -30.92 11.42
N ARG A 23 -24.24 -30.06 11.74
CA ARG A 23 -24.28 -28.62 11.43
C ARG A 23 -23.40 -28.36 10.21
N SER A 24 -24.07 -28.18 9.07
CA SER A 24 -23.62 -27.42 7.89
C SER A 24 -22.23 -27.79 7.34
N ARG A 25 -22.14 -28.89 6.57
CA ARG A 25 -21.17 -28.92 5.47
C ARG A 25 -21.72 -27.98 4.39
N LYS A 26 -21.16 -26.78 4.31
CA LYS A 26 -21.32 -25.92 3.13
C LYS A 26 -20.87 -26.75 1.91
N ASN A 27 -21.69 -26.73 0.86
CA ASN A 27 -21.48 -27.54 -0.33
C ASN A 27 -20.17 -27.12 -1.00
N VAL A 28 -19.21 -28.04 -1.09
CA VAL A 28 -17.98 -27.86 -1.91
C VAL A 28 -18.34 -27.63 -3.38
N ALA A 29 -19.51 -28.10 -3.82
CA ALA A 29 -20.04 -27.86 -5.16
C ALA A 29 -20.37 -26.39 -5.46
N GLU A 30 -20.62 -25.56 -4.44
CA GLU A 30 -20.89 -24.13 -4.62
C GLU A 30 -19.60 -23.32 -4.86
N HIS A 31 -18.45 -23.84 -4.40
CA HIS A 31 -17.13 -23.26 -4.68
C HIS A 31 -16.59 -23.59 -6.08
N ILE A 32 -17.15 -24.58 -6.78
CA ILE A 32 -16.70 -25.00 -8.12
C ILE A 32 -17.50 -24.30 -9.24
N LEU A 33 -18.66 -23.71 -8.92
CA LEU A 33 -19.49 -22.96 -9.87
C LEU A 33 -19.16 -21.46 -9.94
N ALA A 34 -18.28 -20.95 -9.07
CA ALA A 34 -17.67 -19.65 -9.29
C ALA A 34 -16.52 -19.87 -10.28
N ASP A 35 -16.70 -19.44 -11.52
CA ASP A 35 -15.63 -19.43 -12.52
C ASP A 35 -14.41 -18.69 -11.92
N PRO A 36 -13.30 -19.39 -11.63
CA PRO A 36 -12.14 -18.77 -11.02
C PRO A 36 -11.59 -17.65 -11.92
N ALA A 37 -11.84 -17.70 -13.24
CA ALA A 37 -11.48 -16.61 -14.15
C ALA A 37 -12.32 -15.35 -13.91
N GLN A 38 -13.61 -15.45 -13.61
CA GLN A 38 -14.45 -14.29 -13.26
C GLN A 38 -14.10 -13.72 -11.88
N GLY A 39 -13.83 -14.58 -10.90
CA GLY A 39 -13.40 -14.14 -9.56
C GLY A 39 -12.04 -13.44 -9.59
N LEU A 40 -11.09 -13.95 -10.39
CA LEU A 40 -9.78 -13.34 -10.60
C LEU A 40 -9.87 -12.07 -11.46
N ALA A 41 -10.71 -12.04 -12.49
CA ALA A 41 -10.94 -10.83 -13.29
C ALA A 41 -11.54 -9.70 -12.44
N THR A 42 -12.54 -10.02 -11.60
CA THR A 42 -13.15 -9.04 -10.68
C THR A 42 -12.15 -8.54 -9.62
N ALA A 43 -11.26 -9.41 -9.12
CA ALA A 43 -10.21 -9.02 -8.20
C ALA A 43 -9.05 -8.23 -8.86
N ARG A 44 -8.80 -8.43 -10.16
CA ARG A 44 -7.66 -7.84 -10.89
C ARG A 44 -7.99 -6.55 -11.64
N CYS A 45 -9.26 -6.29 -11.93
CA CYS A 45 -9.66 -5.13 -12.72
C CYS A 45 -9.92 -3.85 -11.92
N GLY A 46 -9.56 -3.83 -10.62
CA GLY A 46 -9.51 -2.63 -9.79
C GLY A 46 -10.83 -2.30 -9.13
N GLY A 47 -10.82 -2.17 -7.79
CA GLY A 47 -11.89 -1.52 -7.04
C GLY A 47 -11.98 -0.03 -7.37
N ALA A 48 -13.11 0.61 -7.07
CA ALA A 48 -13.27 2.03 -7.38
C ALA A 48 -12.20 2.87 -6.66
N GLY A 49 -11.56 3.77 -7.40
CA GLY A 49 -10.54 4.70 -6.88
C GLY A 49 -9.09 4.41 -7.28
N GLN A 50 -8.80 3.39 -8.11
CA GLN A 50 -7.46 3.15 -8.63
C GLN A 50 -7.29 3.60 -10.08
N ILE A 51 -6.09 4.08 -10.41
CA ILE A 51 -5.67 4.30 -11.80
C ILE A 51 -5.57 2.93 -12.48
N VAL A 52 -6.40 2.70 -13.51
CA VAL A 52 -6.43 1.43 -14.25
C VAL A 52 -5.72 1.61 -15.59
N ARG A 53 -4.91 0.63 -15.99
CA ARG A 53 -4.09 0.72 -17.20
C ARG A 53 -4.34 -0.42 -18.21
N PRO A 54 -5.51 -0.48 -18.86
CA PRO A 54 -5.84 -1.60 -19.75
C PRO A 54 -5.01 -1.54 -21.04
N LEU A 55 -4.48 -2.69 -21.44
CA LEU A 55 -3.86 -2.87 -22.75
C LEU A 55 -4.99 -2.97 -23.80
N ILE A 56 -4.95 -2.14 -24.83
CA ILE A 56 -6.02 -2.09 -25.85
C ILE A 56 -5.62 -2.72 -27.18
N ILE A 57 -4.43 -3.33 -27.24
CA ILE A 57 -3.90 -4.07 -28.40
C ILE A 57 -4.84 -5.20 -28.85
N GLU A 58 -5.63 -5.76 -27.93
CA GLU A 58 -6.61 -6.81 -28.23
C GLU A 58 -7.93 -6.30 -28.84
N TRP A 59 -8.13 -4.98 -28.90
CA TRP A 59 -9.37 -4.42 -29.43
C TRP A 59 -9.45 -4.53 -30.96
N PRO A 60 -10.66 -4.71 -31.50
CA PRO A 60 -10.92 -4.59 -32.93
C PRO A 60 -10.40 -3.25 -33.48
N ALA A 61 -9.80 -3.27 -34.68
CA ALA A 61 -9.26 -2.07 -35.31
C ALA A 61 -10.30 -0.94 -35.44
N THR A 62 -11.58 -1.28 -35.65
CA THR A 62 -12.69 -0.33 -35.72
C THR A 62 -12.91 0.42 -34.41
N ASP A 63 -12.78 -0.27 -33.27
CA ASP A 63 -13.01 0.32 -31.95
C ASP A 63 -11.83 1.21 -31.56
N ARG A 64 -10.60 0.81 -31.89
CA ARG A 64 -9.39 1.62 -31.71
C ARG A 64 -9.42 2.87 -32.57
N ALA A 65 -9.80 2.76 -33.85
CA ALA A 65 -9.97 3.92 -34.73
C ALA A 65 -11.08 4.87 -34.23
N SER A 66 -12.19 4.32 -33.72
CA SER A 66 -13.25 5.14 -33.12
C SER A 66 -12.74 5.87 -31.87
N LEU A 67 -11.92 5.24 -31.04
CA LEU A 67 -11.33 5.87 -29.87
C LEU A 67 -10.31 6.95 -30.25
N GLU A 68 -9.44 6.69 -31.22
CA GLU A 68 -8.46 7.66 -31.71
C GLU A 68 -9.16 8.93 -32.24
N SER A 69 -10.22 8.76 -33.03
CA SER A 69 -11.04 9.87 -33.52
C SER A 69 -11.66 10.69 -32.39
N ARG A 70 -11.99 10.06 -31.26
CA ARG A 70 -12.55 10.70 -30.07
C ARG A 70 -11.50 11.46 -29.27
N LEU A 71 -10.34 10.85 -29.01
CA LEU A 71 -9.22 11.51 -28.33
C LEU A 71 -8.80 12.81 -29.02
N ARG A 72 -8.84 12.85 -30.36
CA ARG A 72 -8.54 14.05 -31.16
C ARG A 72 -9.55 15.20 -30.97
N ARG A 73 -10.75 14.94 -30.45
CA ARG A 73 -11.81 15.95 -30.26
C ARG A 73 -11.87 16.51 -28.84
N GLY A 74 -11.22 15.85 -27.88
CA GLY A 74 -11.25 16.24 -26.48
C GLY A 74 -11.29 15.02 -25.55
N LEU A 75 -11.45 15.29 -24.25
CA LEU A 75 -11.44 14.27 -23.21
C LEU A 75 -12.54 13.22 -23.41
N VAL A 76 -12.16 11.96 -23.23
CA VAL A 76 -13.05 10.81 -23.47
C VAL A 76 -13.54 10.25 -22.15
N VAL A 77 -14.86 10.27 -21.96
CA VAL A 77 -15.54 9.61 -20.84
C VAL A 77 -15.89 8.18 -21.23
N ILE A 78 -15.68 7.26 -20.29
CA ILE A 78 -15.94 5.85 -20.48
C ILE A 78 -16.75 5.26 -19.34
N ARG A 79 -17.40 4.14 -19.63
CA ARG A 79 -17.83 3.16 -18.64
C ARG A 79 -16.78 2.06 -18.60
N TYR A 80 -16.19 1.87 -17.43
CA TYR A 80 -15.33 0.75 -17.14
C TYR A 80 -15.99 -0.11 -16.07
N ASP A 81 -16.37 -1.32 -16.46
CA ASP A 81 -17.03 -2.31 -15.61
C ASP A 81 -16.57 -3.71 -16.02
N SER A 82 -16.27 -4.56 -15.04
CA SER A 82 -15.91 -5.97 -15.27
C SER A 82 -14.78 -6.13 -16.30
N CYS A 83 -13.74 -5.28 -16.22
CA CYS A 83 -12.62 -5.18 -17.17
C CYS A 83 -12.96 -4.66 -18.57
N VAL A 84 -14.23 -4.43 -18.88
CA VAL A 84 -14.67 -3.96 -20.19
C VAL A 84 -14.69 -2.44 -20.21
N VAL A 85 -14.07 -1.86 -21.23
CA VAL A 85 -14.13 -0.43 -21.50
C VAL A 85 -15.15 -0.17 -22.58
N GLU A 86 -16.09 0.73 -22.30
CA GLU A 86 -17.04 1.24 -23.27
C GLU A 86 -16.93 2.76 -23.36
N VAL A 87 -16.74 3.26 -24.59
CA VAL A 87 -16.66 4.69 -24.85
C VAL A 87 -18.05 5.32 -24.89
N LEU A 88 -18.32 6.25 -23.97
CA LEU A 88 -19.61 6.94 -23.87
C LEU A 88 -19.67 8.12 -24.85
N ARG A 89 -20.10 7.82 -26.07
CA ARG A 89 -20.06 8.72 -27.24
C ARG A 89 -20.81 10.04 -27.08
N ASP A 90 -21.83 10.08 -26.24
CA ASP A 90 -22.68 11.25 -26.02
C ASP A 90 -22.51 11.82 -24.61
N CYS A 91 -21.45 11.43 -23.91
CA CYS A 91 -21.02 12.01 -22.65
C CYS A 91 -19.73 12.80 -22.87
N ALA A 92 -19.69 14.03 -22.36
CA ALA A 92 -18.55 14.92 -22.49
C ALA A 92 -18.10 15.40 -21.11
N ALA A 93 -16.80 15.41 -20.87
CA ALA A 93 -16.23 16.20 -19.79
C ALA A 93 -16.19 17.69 -20.21
N PRO A 94 -16.09 18.63 -19.25
CA PRO A 94 -15.82 20.04 -19.53
C PRO A 94 -14.59 20.24 -20.43
N GLU A 95 -14.39 21.47 -20.91
CA GLU A 95 -13.26 21.82 -21.79
C GLU A 95 -11.93 21.23 -21.31
N GLY A 96 -11.25 20.55 -22.22
CA GLY A 96 -9.98 19.89 -21.97
C GLY A 96 -9.49 19.17 -23.22
N ALA A 97 -8.18 19.17 -23.40
CA ALA A 97 -7.51 18.49 -24.51
C ALA A 97 -6.47 17.51 -23.98
N TYR A 98 -5.97 16.69 -24.90
CA TYR A 98 -4.77 15.91 -24.67
C TYR A 98 -3.57 16.63 -25.26
N ASP A 99 -2.51 16.73 -24.47
CA ASP A 99 -1.19 17.13 -24.94
C ASP A 99 -0.38 15.89 -25.28
N TYR A 100 0.31 15.91 -26.42
CA TYR A 100 1.25 14.85 -26.74
C TYR A 100 2.59 15.11 -26.07
N LEU A 101 3.06 14.12 -25.31
CA LEU A 101 4.39 14.11 -24.71
C LEU A 101 5.22 13.01 -25.37
N GLY A 102 6.16 13.44 -26.22
CA GLY A 102 7.16 12.55 -26.79
C GLY A 102 8.08 11.98 -25.71
N ILE A 103 8.48 10.72 -25.86
CA ILE A 103 9.45 10.06 -24.98
C ILE A 103 10.58 9.45 -25.80
N THR A 104 11.67 9.08 -25.13
CA THR A 104 12.70 8.26 -25.78
C THR A 104 12.09 6.92 -26.15
N ARG A 105 12.12 6.59 -27.45
CA ARG A 105 11.54 5.36 -28.00
C ARG A 105 11.90 4.13 -27.15
N LYS A 106 10.89 3.34 -26.81
CA LYS A 106 11.04 2.06 -26.12
C LYS A 106 10.51 0.95 -27.01
N ASN A 107 11.28 -0.12 -27.16
CA ASN A 107 10.80 -1.33 -27.79
C ASN A 107 10.52 -2.34 -26.68
N ASP A 108 9.36 -2.97 -26.72
CA ASP A 108 8.93 -3.99 -25.76
C ASP A 108 8.43 -5.22 -26.51
N ARG A 109 8.63 -6.39 -25.90
CA ARG A 109 8.18 -7.66 -26.45
C ARG A 109 7.57 -8.52 -25.34
N LEU A 110 6.33 -8.91 -25.57
CA LEU A 110 5.59 -9.82 -24.70
C LEU A 110 5.42 -11.17 -25.42
N ALA A 111 6.03 -12.22 -24.86
CA ALA A 111 5.81 -13.59 -25.30
C ALA A 111 4.90 -14.31 -24.29
N ILE A 112 3.82 -14.90 -24.78
CA ILE A 112 2.81 -15.62 -24.00
C ILE A 112 2.87 -17.09 -24.42
N ARG A 113 3.19 -17.97 -23.48
CA ARG A 113 3.39 -19.42 -23.71
C ARG A 113 2.40 -20.30 -22.96
N THR A 114 1.71 -19.74 -21.98
CA THR A 114 0.77 -20.48 -21.13
C THR A 114 -0.59 -19.79 -21.08
N ALA A 115 -1.64 -20.56 -20.82
CA ALA A 115 -2.98 -20.01 -20.63
C ALA A 115 -2.99 -18.99 -19.47
N ASP A 116 -2.30 -19.27 -18.36
CA ASP A 116 -2.21 -18.35 -17.22
C ASP A 116 -1.58 -17.00 -17.61
N GLU A 117 -0.50 -17.01 -18.40
CA GLU A 117 0.11 -15.79 -18.94
C GLU A 117 -0.86 -15.06 -19.89
N LEU A 118 -1.63 -15.80 -20.68
CA LEU A 118 -2.63 -15.24 -21.59
C LEU A 118 -3.75 -14.52 -20.82
N TYR A 119 -4.34 -15.17 -19.82
CA TYR A 119 -5.37 -14.58 -18.95
C TYR A 119 -4.81 -13.42 -18.10
N PHE A 120 -3.52 -13.42 -17.79
CA PHE A 120 -2.88 -12.31 -17.07
C PHE A 120 -2.67 -11.08 -17.97
N ASN A 121 -2.21 -11.26 -19.21
CA ASN A 121 -1.83 -10.16 -20.08
C ASN A 121 -2.94 -9.68 -21.03
N MET A 122 -3.89 -10.56 -21.39
CA MET A 122 -4.96 -10.31 -22.38
C MET A 122 -6.30 -10.87 -21.92
N PRO A 123 -6.85 -10.39 -20.80
CA PRO A 123 -8.04 -11.00 -20.19
C PRO A 123 -9.29 -10.94 -21.07
N LEU A 124 -9.45 -9.94 -21.96
CA LEU A 124 -10.69 -9.79 -22.73
C LEU A 124 -10.77 -10.78 -23.90
N THR A 125 -9.63 -11.16 -24.47
CA THR A 125 -9.55 -12.05 -25.63
C THR A 125 -8.95 -13.42 -25.32
N ALA A 126 -8.52 -13.68 -24.08
CA ALA A 126 -7.90 -14.94 -23.65
C ALA A 126 -8.68 -16.18 -24.11
N VAL A 127 -10.00 -16.21 -23.88
CA VAL A 127 -10.87 -17.34 -24.28
C VAL A 127 -10.81 -17.62 -25.79
N LYS A 128 -10.73 -16.57 -26.62
CA LYS A 128 -10.65 -16.71 -28.09
C LYS A 128 -9.24 -17.09 -28.56
N LEU A 129 -8.23 -16.75 -27.78
CA LEU A 129 -6.82 -16.92 -28.10
C LEU A 129 -6.22 -18.20 -27.54
N GLU A 130 -6.86 -18.85 -26.56
CA GLU A 130 -6.36 -20.07 -25.92
C GLU A 130 -6.16 -21.20 -26.95
N ALA A 131 -7.14 -21.46 -27.82
CA ALA A 131 -7.00 -22.43 -28.90
C ALA A 131 -5.89 -22.05 -29.92
N LYS A 132 -5.66 -20.75 -30.14
CA LYS A 132 -4.56 -20.27 -30.99
C LYS A 132 -3.20 -20.48 -30.30
N LEU A 133 -3.12 -20.24 -29.00
CA LEU A 133 -1.93 -20.48 -28.19
C LEU A 133 -1.58 -21.97 -28.13
N GLU A 134 -2.56 -22.84 -27.86
CA GLU A 134 -2.36 -24.30 -27.85
C GLU A 134 -1.85 -24.81 -29.20
N LYS A 135 -2.40 -24.28 -30.30
CA LYS A 135 -2.00 -24.68 -31.66
C LYS A 135 -0.63 -24.15 -32.05
N ALA A 136 -0.31 -22.90 -31.71
CA ALA A 136 0.91 -22.22 -32.18
C ALA A 136 2.08 -22.30 -31.19
N GLY A 137 1.83 -22.72 -29.94
CA GLY A 137 2.81 -22.82 -28.85
C GLY A 137 3.19 -21.49 -28.21
N GLU A 138 3.11 -20.37 -28.94
CA GLU A 138 3.44 -19.04 -28.44
C GLU A 138 2.62 -17.96 -29.16
N LEU A 139 2.20 -16.94 -28.41
CA LEU A 139 1.67 -15.68 -28.93
C LEU A 139 2.67 -14.56 -28.60
N ASN A 140 2.92 -13.66 -29.54
CA ASN A 140 3.90 -12.59 -29.39
C ASN A 140 3.27 -11.23 -29.68
N VAL A 141 3.53 -10.26 -28.81
CA VAL A 141 3.28 -8.84 -29.06
C VAL A 141 4.61 -8.11 -29.12
N GLU A 142 4.91 -7.49 -30.25
CA GLU A 142 6.03 -6.55 -30.39
C GLU A 142 5.48 -5.14 -30.43
N MET A 143 6.06 -4.24 -29.64
CA MET A 143 5.61 -2.86 -29.48
C MET A 143 6.79 -1.89 -29.61
N ALA A 144 6.55 -0.76 -30.28
CA ALA A 144 7.39 0.42 -30.24
C ALA A 144 6.58 1.56 -29.62
N LEU A 145 7.02 2.10 -28.48
CA LEU A 145 6.38 3.21 -27.76
C LEU A 145 7.15 4.49 -28.03
N VAL A 146 6.46 5.57 -28.41
CA VAL A 146 7.08 6.85 -28.78
C VAL A 146 6.58 8.05 -27.98
N GLY A 147 5.44 7.93 -27.30
CA GLY A 147 4.90 9.02 -26.49
C GLY A 147 3.58 8.66 -25.82
N ASN A 148 2.98 9.65 -25.16
CA ASN A 148 1.66 9.56 -24.57
C ASN A 148 0.82 10.78 -24.98
N TYR A 149 -0.48 10.57 -25.19
CA TYR A 149 -1.45 11.64 -25.06
C TYR A 149 -1.82 11.77 -23.58
N GLU A 150 -1.61 12.92 -22.96
CA GLU A 150 -1.94 13.18 -21.55
C GLU A 150 -3.01 14.26 -21.42
N ALA A 151 -4.06 13.97 -20.64
CA ALA A 151 -5.11 14.93 -20.38
C ALA A 151 -4.58 16.07 -19.52
N GLN A 152 -4.87 17.32 -19.90
CA GLN A 152 -4.51 18.52 -19.12
C GLN A 152 -5.12 18.49 -17.70
N ARG A 153 -6.27 17.84 -17.56
CA ARG A 153 -6.95 17.56 -16.30
C ARG A 153 -7.50 16.14 -16.35
N ALA A 154 -7.17 15.32 -15.35
CA ALA A 154 -7.56 13.91 -15.30
C ALA A 154 -8.63 13.59 -14.24
N ARG A 155 -8.96 14.52 -13.34
CA ARG A 155 -9.96 14.31 -12.27
C ARG A 155 -11.19 15.18 -12.48
N PHE A 156 -12.35 14.55 -12.48
CA PHE A 156 -13.65 15.20 -12.67
C PHE A 156 -14.66 14.58 -11.71
N ASP A 157 -15.51 15.42 -11.13
CA ASP A 157 -16.72 14.96 -10.49
C ASP A 157 -17.77 14.59 -11.56
N ILE A 158 -18.56 13.54 -11.33
CA ILE A 158 -19.62 13.13 -12.26
C ILE A 158 -20.63 14.26 -12.54
N SER A 159 -20.83 15.19 -11.61
CA SER A 159 -21.70 16.35 -11.78
C SER A 159 -21.17 17.39 -12.78
N GLU A 160 -19.89 17.35 -13.13
CA GLU A 160 -19.29 18.23 -14.14
C GLU A 160 -19.55 17.74 -15.57
N LEU A 161 -19.93 16.47 -15.75
CA LEU A 161 -20.11 15.87 -17.06
C LEU A 161 -21.42 16.30 -17.72
N GLN A 162 -21.41 16.43 -19.04
CA GLN A 162 -22.53 16.91 -19.84
C GLN A 162 -22.98 15.89 -20.88
N GLY A 163 -24.29 15.83 -21.13
CA GLY A 163 -24.90 14.91 -22.09
C GLY A 163 -25.41 13.61 -21.45
N ARG A 164 -25.33 12.49 -22.19
CA ARG A 164 -25.82 11.17 -21.74
C ARG A 164 -24.73 10.42 -20.99
N CYS A 165 -24.47 10.83 -19.75
CA CYS A 165 -23.40 10.31 -18.89
C CYS A 165 -23.82 9.21 -17.90
N GLN A 166 -25.02 8.63 -18.08
CA GLN A 166 -25.48 7.54 -17.22
C GLN A 166 -24.52 6.34 -17.35
N GLY A 167 -23.98 5.89 -16.21
CA GLY A 167 -23.03 4.77 -16.16
C GLY A 167 -21.57 5.14 -16.47
N ALA A 168 -21.26 6.43 -16.61
CA ALA A 168 -19.86 6.88 -16.64
C ALA A 168 -19.16 6.48 -15.34
N THR A 169 -17.94 5.95 -15.45
CA THR A 169 -17.13 5.61 -14.27
C THR A 169 -15.74 6.21 -14.30
N HIS A 170 -15.17 6.44 -15.49
CA HIS A 170 -13.82 6.96 -15.64
C HIS A 170 -13.73 7.96 -16.79
N VAL A 171 -12.67 8.76 -16.77
CA VAL A 171 -12.14 9.46 -17.95
C VAL A 171 -10.82 8.81 -18.38
N ILE A 172 -10.50 8.88 -19.67
CA ILE A 172 -9.16 8.50 -20.14
C ILE A 172 -8.20 9.63 -19.78
N ALA A 173 -7.34 9.40 -18.79
CA ALA A 173 -6.34 10.36 -18.33
C ALA A 173 -5.11 10.39 -19.23
N ALA A 174 -4.73 9.25 -19.79
CA ALA A 174 -3.67 9.20 -20.79
C ALA A 174 -3.86 8.03 -21.77
N ALA A 175 -3.19 8.09 -22.92
CA ALA A 175 -3.11 6.99 -23.88
C ALA A 175 -1.68 6.88 -24.42
N GLN A 176 -1.06 5.71 -24.26
CA GLN A 176 0.27 5.42 -24.79
C GLN A 176 0.17 5.17 -26.29
N VAL A 177 1.11 5.73 -27.07
CA VAL A 177 1.10 5.64 -28.53
C VAL A 177 2.39 5.12 -29.14
N GLY A 178 2.25 4.51 -30.31
CA GLY A 178 3.36 4.04 -31.12
C GLY A 178 2.92 3.08 -32.23
N ALA A 179 3.51 1.89 -32.28
CA ALA A 179 3.14 0.82 -33.20
C ALA A 179 3.22 -0.53 -32.51
N PHE A 180 2.44 -1.51 -33.00
CA PHE A 180 2.54 -2.89 -32.53
C PHE A 180 2.19 -3.92 -33.60
N GLU A 181 2.68 -5.12 -33.38
CA GLU A 181 2.24 -6.32 -34.11
C GLU A 181 2.00 -7.46 -33.12
N PHE A 182 0.83 -8.09 -33.24
CA PHE A 182 0.41 -9.25 -32.46
C PHE A 182 0.28 -10.45 -33.38
N TYR A 183 1.03 -11.52 -33.11
CA TYR A 183 1.11 -12.69 -34.00
C TYR A 183 1.31 -14.00 -33.24
N THR A 184 1.13 -15.13 -33.93
CA THR A 184 1.42 -16.48 -33.40
C THR A 184 2.71 -17.05 -33.99
N GLY A 185 3.33 -17.97 -33.26
CA GLY A 185 4.54 -18.69 -33.68
C GLY A 185 5.80 -18.23 -32.95
N ALA A 186 6.81 -19.09 -32.90
CA ALA A 186 8.09 -18.79 -32.25
C ALA A 186 8.79 -17.63 -32.98
N ALA A 187 9.33 -16.67 -32.25
CA ALA A 187 10.22 -15.65 -32.82
C ALA A 187 11.62 -16.23 -33.13
N ALA A 188 11.65 -17.25 -33.96
CA ALA A 188 12.85 -17.57 -34.72
C ALA A 188 12.73 -16.79 -36.04
N GLU A 189 13.83 -16.18 -36.47
CA GLU A 189 14.02 -15.48 -37.76
C GLU A 189 13.58 -14.01 -37.79
N LEU A 190 14.39 -13.11 -37.22
CA LEU A 190 14.63 -11.76 -37.79
C LEU A 190 15.95 -11.12 -37.28
N SER A 191 16.94 -11.91 -36.84
CA SER A 191 18.27 -11.41 -36.44
C SER A 191 19.38 -11.76 -37.43
N ALA A 192 19.06 -12.27 -38.62
CA ALA A 192 20.03 -12.58 -39.66
C ALA A 192 19.65 -11.84 -40.94
N GLY A 193 20.01 -10.56 -40.99
CA GLY A 193 20.28 -9.92 -42.27
C GLY A 193 21.49 -10.60 -42.90
N VAL A 194 21.26 -11.67 -43.65
CA VAL A 194 22.21 -12.24 -44.61
C VAL A 194 21.38 -12.71 -45.79
N GLU A 195 21.66 -12.11 -46.95
CA GLU A 195 21.27 -12.63 -48.26
C GLU A 195 21.73 -14.09 -48.35
N VAL A 196 20.81 -15.04 -48.20
CA VAL A 196 21.05 -16.43 -48.59
C VAL A 196 20.34 -16.66 -49.92
N GLU A 197 20.77 -15.92 -50.92
CA GLU A 197 20.84 -16.44 -52.28
C GLU A 197 21.97 -17.49 -52.26
N ASN A 198 21.66 -18.75 -52.60
CA ASN A 198 22.55 -19.92 -52.67
C ASN A 198 22.66 -20.83 -51.43
N VAL A 199 21.60 -21.59 -51.11
CA VAL A 199 21.79 -23.00 -50.72
C VAL A 199 20.73 -23.85 -51.41
N ALA A 200 21.15 -24.54 -52.46
CA ALA A 200 20.41 -25.64 -53.05
C ALA A 200 20.58 -26.90 -52.18
N GLY A 201 19.46 -27.53 -51.80
CA GLY A 201 19.43 -28.95 -51.42
C GLY A 201 18.88 -29.26 -50.02
N ALA A 202 17.94 -30.23 -50.00
CA ALA A 202 17.37 -30.94 -48.84
C ALA A 202 16.34 -30.17 -47.98
N GLY A 203 15.07 -30.35 -48.35
CA GLY A 203 13.90 -29.80 -47.67
C GLY A 203 13.67 -30.36 -46.27
N GLY A 204 13.15 -29.50 -45.40
CA GLY A 204 12.82 -29.83 -44.02
C GLY A 204 12.94 -28.67 -43.03
N ALA A 205 13.10 -27.42 -43.46
CA ALA A 205 12.92 -26.28 -42.56
C ALA A 205 11.41 -26.06 -42.37
N SER A 206 10.86 -26.57 -41.27
CA SER A 206 9.50 -26.28 -40.82
C SER A 206 9.40 -24.78 -40.58
N THR A 207 8.95 -24.04 -41.58
CA THR A 207 8.49 -22.66 -41.45
C THR A 207 7.30 -22.70 -40.49
N ALA A 208 7.55 -22.46 -39.21
CA ALA A 208 6.46 -22.16 -38.29
C ALA A 208 5.80 -20.90 -38.85
N SER A 209 4.62 -21.07 -39.45
CA SER A 209 3.93 -19.99 -40.16
C SER A 209 3.54 -18.91 -39.15
N ARG A 210 4.23 -17.76 -39.18
CA ARG A 210 3.85 -16.55 -38.44
C ARG A 210 2.47 -16.10 -38.92
N GLU A 211 1.45 -16.18 -38.06
CA GLU A 211 0.11 -15.66 -38.35
C GLU A 211 -0.07 -14.32 -37.64
N ILE A 212 -0.18 -13.23 -38.39
CA ILE A 212 -0.49 -11.91 -37.82
C ILE A 212 -1.96 -11.91 -37.38
N LEU A 213 -2.19 -11.70 -36.09
CA LEU A 213 -3.51 -11.65 -35.47
C LEU A 213 -4.08 -10.24 -35.45
N ASN A 214 -3.24 -9.25 -35.12
CA ASN A 214 -3.61 -7.84 -35.09
C ASN A 214 -2.36 -6.98 -35.30
N ARG A 215 -2.50 -5.81 -35.91
CA ARG A 215 -1.41 -4.84 -36.01
C ARG A 215 -1.96 -3.43 -36.09
N ASP A 216 -1.15 -2.45 -35.71
CA ASP A 216 -1.42 -1.05 -36.00
C ASP A 216 -0.15 -0.20 -35.87
N GLY A 217 -0.13 0.88 -36.64
CA GLY A 217 1.06 1.68 -36.88
C GLY A 217 2.16 0.92 -37.65
N ASP A 218 3.26 1.62 -37.88
CA ASP A 218 4.46 1.15 -38.53
C ASP A 218 5.66 1.36 -37.61
N ALA A 219 6.25 0.26 -37.14
CA ALA A 219 7.41 0.27 -36.25
C ALA A 219 8.64 0.96 -36.88
N SER A 220 8.78 0.91 -38.20
CA SER A 220 9.87 1.61 -38.91
C SER A 220 9.64 3.11 -38.94
N ALA A 221 8.38 3.55 -39.11
CA ALA A 221 8.03 4.96 -39.02
C ALA A 221 8.31 5.55 -37.63
N CYS A 222 8.14 4.73 -36.58
CA CYS A 222 8.49 5.08 -35.20
C CYS A 222 9.98 5.35 -34.98
N GLU A 223 10.86 4.92 -35.88
CA GLU A 223 12.30 5.14 -35.71
C GLU A 223 12.69 6.62 -35.74
N ARG A 224 11.85 7.45 -36.37
CA ARG A 224 12.02 8.90 -36.50
C ARG A 224 11.57 9.70 -35.28
N SER A 225 10.96 9.05 -34.29
CA SER A 225 10.45 9.73 -33.09
C SER A 225 11.56 10.33 -32.23
N THR A 226 11.28 11.50 -31.67
CA THR A 226 12.13 12.17 -30.69
C THR A 226 11.33 12.63 -29.47
N PRO A 227 11.97 12.76 -28.28
CA PRO A 227 11.27 13.28 -27.09
C PRO A 227 10.75 14.71 -27.23
N ASN A 228 11.21 15.48 -28.23
CA ASN A 228 10.80 16.86 -28.46
C ASN A 228 9.66 17.00 -29.48
N ASP A 229 9.17 15.88 -30.03
CA ASP A 229 8.08 15.91 -30.99
C ASP A 229 6.79 16.38 -30.31
N SER A 230 5.99 17.20 -30.99
CA SER A 230 4.68 17.68 -30.51
C SER A 230 3.51 16.81 -30.98
N ALA A 231 3.79 15.77 -31.76
CA ALA A 231 2.86 14.74 -32.20
C ALA A 231 3.65 13.46 -32.55
N PRO A 232 3.03 12.26 -32.52
CA PRO A 232 3.71 11.06 -33.00
C PRO A 232 4.04 11.20 -34.50
N PRO A 233 5.15 10.61 -34.98
CA PRO A 233 5.43 10.53 -36.42
C PRO A 233 4.25 9.93 -37.18
N ALA A 234 4.06 10.35 -38.43
CA ALA A 234 3.06 9.75 -39.31
C ALA A 234 3.20 8.22 -39.31
N GLU A 235 2.08 7.53 -39.17
CA GLU A 235 1.98 6.06 -39.06
C GLU A 235 2.56 5.46 -37.77
N CYS A 236 2.98 6.24 -36.78
CA CYS A 236 3.43 5.77 -35.45
C CYS A 236 2.53 6.28 -34.31
N GLY A 237 1.24 6.47 -34.60
CA GLY A 237 0.26 7.02 -33.66
C GLY A 237 -0.71 6.01 -33.05
N ALA A 238 -0.48 4.70 -33.23
CA ALA A 238 -1.41 3.67 -32.80
C ALA A 238 -1.54 3.64 -31.27
N LEU A 239 -2.77 3.52 -30.77
CA LEU A 239 -3.03 3.45 -29.32
C LEU A 239 -2.70 2.05 -28.80
N LEU A 240 -1.84 1.98 -27.78
CA LEU A 240 -1.33 0.73 -27.21
C LEU A 240 -2.00 0.40 -25.87
N ARG A 241 -2.10 1.40 -25.00
CA ARG A 241 -2.58 1.25 -23.62
C ARG A 241 -3.27 2.54 -23.20
N LEU A 242 -4.32 2.40 -22.38
CA LEU A 242 -4.99 3.54 -21.77
C LEU A 242 -4.58 3.68 -20.32
N GLU A 243 -4.69 4.88 -19.78
CA GLU A 243 -4.69 5.16 -18.35
C GLU A 243 -6.03 5.79 -18.00
N LEU A 244 -6.76 5.15 -17.09
CA LEU A 244 -8.10 5.54 -16.70
C LEU A 244 -8.04 6.20 -15.32
N SER A 245 -8.70 7.35 -15.18
CA SER A 245 -8.90 8.00 -13.88
C SER A 245 -10.37 7.92 -13.50
N ALA A 246 -10.63 7.43 -12.29
CA ALA A 246 -11.99 7.31 -11.76
C ALA A 246 -12.61 8.70 -11.61
N LEU A 247 -13.90 8.80 -11.91
CA LEU A 247 -14.69 9.99 -11.64
C LEU A 247 -14.98 10.10 -10.15
N ASP A 248 -14.87 11.31 -9.62
CA ASP A 248 -15.32 11.65 -8.27
C ASP A 248 -16.85 11.77 -8.23
N GLY A 249 -17.43 11.78 -7.03
CA GLY A 249 -18.89 11.95 -6.85
C GLY A 249 -19.74 10.74 -7.26
N ILE A 250 -19.13 9.69 -7.84
CA ILE A 250 -19.79 8.40 -8.03
C ILE A 250 -19.79 7.68 -6.69
N ALA A 251 -20.84 7.90 -5.90
CA ALA A 251 -21.19 6.95 -4.86
C ALA A 251 -21.65 5.67 -5.57
N PRO A 252 -20.88 4.57 -5.53
CA PRO A 252 -21.34 3.33 -6.15
C PRO A 252 -22.66 2.94 -5.48
N THR A 253 -23.67 2.66 -6.30
CA THR A 253 -24.96 2.19 -5.80
C THR A 253 -24.77 0.76 -5.30
N CYS A 254 -24.63 0.63 -3.99
CA CYS A 254 -24.55 -0.67 -3.35
C CYS A 254 -25.92 -1.37 -3.36
N GLN A 255 -25.92 -2.70 -3.47
CA GLN A 255 -27.15 -3.48 -3.39
C GLN A 255 -27.81 -3.31 -1.99
N PRO A 256 -29.13 -3.46 -1.86
CA PRO A 256 -29.80 -3.39 -0.56
C PRO A 256 -29.12 -4.30 0.49
N GLY A 257 -28.80 -3.75 1.65
CA GLY A 257 -28.07 -4.45 2.72
C GLY A 257 -26.54 -4.39 2.61
N SER A 258 -26.01 -3.64 1.64
CA SER A 258 -24.59 -3.30 1.53
C SER A 258 -24.37 -1.78 1.53
N VAL A 259 -23.20 -1.36 2.00
CA VAL A 259 -22.78 0.03 2.09
C VAL A 259 -21.40 0.17 1.47
N TRP A 260 -21.13 1.33 0.88
CA TRP A 260 -19.81 1.64 0.36
C TRP A 260 -18.87 1.97 1.52
N ASN A 261 -17.80 1.19 1.70
CA ASN A 261 -16.79 1.46 2.74
C ASN A 261 -15.62 2.34 2.25
N GLY A 262 -15.75 2.99 1.08
CA GLY A 262 -14.67 3.75 0.45
C GLY A 262 -13.91 2.98 -0.64
N SER A 263 -14.02 1.64 -0.69
CA SER A 263 -13.30 0.81 -1.68
C SER A 263 -14.15 -0.30 -2.33
N ALA A 264 -15.14 -0.82 -1.61
CA ALA A 264 -16.06 -1.83 -2.09
C ALA A 264 -17.44 -1.66 -1.44
N CYS A 265 -18.48 -2.15 -2.13
CA CYS A 265 -19.77 -2.39 -1.46
C CYS A 265 -19.61 -3.62 -0.57
N VAL A 266 -19.65 -3.40 0.74
CA VAL A 266 -19.55 -4.47 1.75
C VAL A 266 -20.87 -4.61 2.48
N THR A 267 -21.15 -5.78 3.06
CA THR A 267 -22.35 -5.93 3.90
C THR A 267 -22.29 -4.97 5.08
N THR A 268 -23.45 -4.47 5.54
CA THR A 268 -23.51 -3.55 6.70
C THR A 268 -22.77 -4.11 7.92
N GLN A 269 -22.90 -5.42 8.19
CA GLN A 269 -22.20 -6.09 9.28
C GLN A 269 -20.67 -6.03 9.14
N ARG A 270 -20.15 -6.17 7.92
CA ARG A 270 -18.72 -6.08 7.66
C ARG A 270 -18.22 -4.64 7.84
N ALA A 271 -18.97 -3.66 7.34
CA ALA A 271 -18.63 -2.25 7.56
C ALA A 271 -18.59 -1.89 9.05
N GLU A 272 -19.57 -2.38 9.84
CA GLU A 272 -19.59 -2.18 11.29
C GLU A 272 -18.39 -2.84 11.99
N ALA A 273 -18.00 -4.05 11.56
CA ALA A 273 -16.85 -4.75 12.09
C ALA A 273 -15.52 -4.04 11.74
N GLU A 274 -15.35 -3.59 10.50
CA GLU A 274 -14.19 -2.80 10.07
C GLU A 274 -14.09 -1.50 10.87
N ALA A 275 -15.19 -0.76 11.03
CA ALA A 275 -15.22 0.45 11.84
C ALA A 275 -14.94 0.18 13.33
N GLN A 276 -15.37 -0.97 13.87
CA GLN A 276 -15.04 -1.37 15.23
C GLN A 276 -13.55 -1.70 15.39
N GLN A 277 -12.97 -2.41 14.42
CA GLN A 277 -11.54 -2.72 14.39
C GLN A 277 -10.70 -1.44 14.35
N GLU A 278 -11.08 -0.44 13.55
CA GLU A 278 -10.39 0.86 13.51
C GLU A 278 -10.47 1.59 14.85
N ARG A 279 -11.64 1.60 15.51
CA ARG A 279 -11.79 2.18 16.85
C ARG A 279 -10.91 1.48 17.88
N ASP A 280 -10.83 0.15 17.82
CA ASP A 280 -10.02 -0.64 18.76
C ASP A 280 -8.53 -0.48 18.49
N ALA A 281 -8.11 -0.38 17.22
CA ALA A 281 -6.74 -0.04 16.84
C ALA A 281 -6.34 1.36 17.33
N ALA A 282 -7.20 2.37 17.16
CA ALA A 282 -6.96 3.72 17.67
C ALA A 282 -6.82 3.75 19.19
N LYS A 283 -7.65 3.00 19.93
CA LYS A 283 -7.53 2.85 21.39
C LYS A 283 -6.22 2.18 21.80
N ALA A 284 -5.82 1.12 21.10
CA ALA A 284 -4.57 0.41 21.36
C ALA A 284 -3.35 1.32 21.13
N GLN A 285 -3.35 2.09 20.04
CA GLN A 285 -2.31 3.08 19.77
C GLN A 285 -2.25 4.15 20.88
N ALA A 286 -3.38 4.72 21.27
CA ALA A 286 -3.42 5.71 22.35
C ALA A 286 -2.94 5.15 23.69
N GLN A 287 -3.20 3.87 23.98
CA GLN A 287 -2.67 3.20 25.17
C GLN A 287 -1.14 3.04 25.09
N GLN A 288 -0.62 2.62 23.94
CA GLN A 288 0.83 2.49 23.71
C GLN A 288 1.54 3.82 23.89
N GLU A 289 1.00 4.91 23.36
CA GLU A 289 1.55 6.27 23.53
C GLU A 289 1.57 6.71 25.01
N ARG A 290 0.52 6.40 25.77
CA ARG A 290 0.47 6.67 27.22
C ARG A 290 1.50 5.86 28.01
N GLU A 291 1.68 4.59 27.68
CA GLU A 291 2.68 3.73 28.30
C GLU A 291 4.10 4.19 27.97
N ALA A 292 4.36 4.57 26.72
CA ALA A 292 5.62 5.16 26.29
C ALA A 292 5.92 6.48 27.03
N ALA A 293 4.93 7.36 27.16
CA ALA A 293 5.09 8.61 27.91
C ALA A 293 5.39 8.36 29.40
N LYS A 294 4.74 7.38 30.04
CA LYS A 294 5.04 6.97 31.42
C LYS A 294 6.45 6.41 31.55
N ALA A 295 6.89 5.58 30.59
CA ALA A 295 8.23 5.03 30.57
C ALA A 295 9.30 6.13 30.41
N ALA A 296 9.06 7.10 29.53
CA ALA A 296 9.94 8.25 29.33
C ALA A 296 10.08 9.07 30.62
N LYS A 297 8.97 9.45 31.26
CA LYS A 297 8.98 10.14 32.56
C LYS A 297 9.72 9.35 33.65
N LYS A 298 9.57 8.03 33.67
CA LYS A 298 10.26 7.16 34.63
C LYS A 298 11.78 7.16 34.40
N SER A 299 12.22 7.06 33.14
CA SER A 299 13.64 7.12 32.76
C SER A 299 14.25 8.47 33.15
N GLU A 300 13.55 9.56 32.87
CA GLU A 300 13.96 10.92 33.23
C GLU A 300 14.09 11.09 34.75
N ASN A 301 13.12 10.58 35.53
CA ASN A 301 13.20 10.61 36.99
C ASN A 301 14.39 9.79 37.53
N GLU A 302 14.74 8.67 36.89
CA GLU A 302 15.91 7.86 37.27
C GLU A 302 17.23 8.59 37.00
N GLU A 303 17.34 9.31 35.88
CA GLU A 303 18.51 10.13 35.56
C GLU A 303 18.68 11.29 36.54
N ILE A 304 17.61 12.04 36.83
CA ILE A 304 17.63 13.15 37.79
C ILE A 304 18.01 12.63 39.19
N ALA A 305 17.42 11.51 39.64
CA ALA A 305 17.75 10.92 40.93
C ALA A 305 19.24 10.55 41.04
N TRP A 306 19.79 9.98 39.96
CA TRP A 306 21.20 9.62 39.92
C TRP A 306 22.10 10.85 39.99
N GLN A 307 21.79 11.91 39.25
CA GLN A 307 22.55 13.17 39.26
C GLN A 307 22.54 13.86 40.63
N LEU A 308 21.35 13.97 41.26
CA LEU A 308 21.22 14.52 42.61
C LEU A 308 22.07 13.75 43.62
N CYS A 309 22.03 12.43 43.58
CA CYS A 309 22.80 11.58 44.47
C CYS A 309 24.31 11.70 44.30
N ALA A 310 24.77 11.81 43.05
CA ALA A 310 26.19 12.02 42.77
C ALA A 310 26.70 13.34 43.38
N ILE A 311 25.92 14.43 43.24
CA ILE A 311 26.27 15.73 43.82
C ILE A 311 26.21 15.68 45.35
N GLN A 312 25.16 15.09 45.93
CA GLN A 312 25.00 14.98 47.38
C GLN A 312 26.15 14.19 48.02
N MET A 313 26.55 13.07 47.43
CA MET A 313 27.70 12.30 47.92
C MET A 313 29.02 13.08 47.83
N GLN A 314 29.21 13.88 46.78
CA GLN A 314 30.38 14.74 46.67
C GLN A 314 30.39 15.81 47.77
N CYS A 315 29.24 16.39 48.09
CA CYS A 315 29.08 17.34 49.19
C CYS A 315 29.31 16.72 50.58
N GLU A 316 28.87 15.49 50.80
CA GLU A 316 29.17 14.74 52.03
C GLU A 316 30.68 14.46 52.17
N ALA A 317 31.36 14.13 51.08
CA ALA A 317 32.82 13.94 51.09
C ALA A 317 33.56 15.25 51.41
N GLU A 318 33.19 16.37 50.78
CA GLU A 318 33.79 17.68 51.02
C GLU A 318 33.57 18.16 52.46
N SER A 319 32.37 17.99 53.02
CA SER A 319 32.04 18.43 54.38
C SER A 319 32.68 17.57 55.47
N SER A 320 32.81 16.26 55.23
CA SER A 320 33.44 15.33 56.18
C SER A 320 34.96 15.30 56.11
N GLY A 321 35.56 15.87 55.06
CA GLY A 321 36.99 15.77 54.78
C GLY A 321 37.46 14.34 54.47
N MET A 322 36.53 13.43 54.15
CA MET A 322 36.82 12.06 53.75
C MET A 322 36.83 11.94 52.22
N LEU A 323 37.67 11.05 51.69
CA LEU A 323 37.61 10.71 50.28
C LEU A 323 36.31 9.94 49.98
N PRO A 324 35.65 10.19 48.83
CA PRO A 324 34.47 9.44 48.44
C PRO A 324 34.80 7.95 48.32
N PRO A 325 33.85 7.05 48.63
CA PRO A 325 34.07 5.62 48.46
C PRO A 325 34.31 5.29 46.99
N GLU A 326 35.14 4.28 46.72
CA GLU A 326 35.44 3.81 45.37
C GLU A 326 34.84 2.42 45.09
N GLY A 327 34.75 2.06 43.81
CA GLY A 327 34.33 0.73 43.36
C GLY A 327 32.92 0.33 43.81
N ASP A 328 32.78 -0.89 44.34
CA ASP A 328 31.49 -1.47 44.72
C ASP A 328 30.81 -0.73 45.89
N ALA A 329 31.59 -0.09 46.76
CA ALA A 329 31.04 0.68 47.88
C ALA A 329 30.29 1.92 47.37
N TYR A 330 30.88 2.65 46.41
CA TYR A 330 30.23 3.76 45.71
C TYR A 330 28.94 3.31 45.03
N GLN A 331 29.00 2.22 44.27
CA GLN A 331 27.84 1.69 43.54
C GLN A 331 26.69 1.29 44.48
N ARG A 332 26.98 0.74 45.66
CA ARG A 332 25.95 0.41 46.66
C ARG A 332 25.31 1.67 47.25
N GLN A 333 26.12 2.66 47.63
CA GLN A 333 25.59 3.94 48.15
C GLN A 333 24.78 4.70 47.10
N MET A 334 25.27 4.78 45.86
CA MET A 334 24.55 5.41 44.76
C MET A 334 23.20 4.75 44.50
N ARG A 335 23.12 3.41 44.50
CA ARG A 335 21.84 2.70 44.35
C ARG A 335 20.88 2.99 45.51
N ALA A 336 21.38 3.03 46.74
CA ALA A 336 20.58 3.33 47.93
C ALA A 336 20.02 4.76 47.87
N CYS A 337 20.88 5.75 47.58
CA CYS A 337 20.45 7.14 47.43
C CYS A 337 19.45 7.29 46.28
N THR A 338 19.77 6.76 45.09
CA THR A 338 18.89 6.88 43.90
C THR A 338 17.51 6.29 44.18
N GLY A 339 17.44 5.19 44.95
CA GLY A 339 16.18 4.57 45.35
C GLY A 339 15.29 5.49 46.20
N ILE A 340 15.87 6.23 47.14
CA ILE A 340 15.17 7.19 47.99
C ILE A 340 14.76 8.43 47.17
N THR A 341 15.70 9.02 46.44
CA THR A 341 15.48 10.25 45.67
C THR A 341 14.41 10.07 44.58
N LYS A 342 14.34 8.87 43.98
CA LYS A 342 13.30 8.54 43.00
C LYS A 342 11.88 8.63 43.54
N ILE A 343 11.66 8.41 44.84
CA ILE A 343 10.34 8.54 45.46
C ILE A 343 9.95 10.02 45.59
N MET A 344 10.93 10.91 45.74
CA MET A 344 10.72 12.35 45.92
C MET A 344 10.54 13.12 44.60
N ILE A 345 10.98 12.56 43.47
CA ILE A 345 10.85 13.18 42.14
C ILE A 345 9.48 12.85 41.53
N ASN A 346 8.61 13.85 41.44
CA ASN A 346 7.31 13.80 40.79
C ASN A 346 7.17 14.93 39.76
N ASP A 347 6.00 15.04 39.11
CA ASP A 347 5.78 16.06 38.06
C ASP A 347 5.94 17.51 38.58
N TYR A 348 5.77 17.76 39.89
CA TYR A 348 5.94 19.07 40.50
C TYR A 348 7.39 19.38 40.90
N THR A 349 8.12 18.40 41.43
CA THR A 349 9.50 18.61 41.92
C THR A 349 10.55 18.48 40.82
N ARG A 350 10.22 17.84 39.70
CA ARG A 350 11.15 17.62 38.57
C ARG A 350 11.79 18.91 38.02
N PRO A 351 11.06 20.01 37.77
CA PRO A 351 11.66 21.24 37.24
C PRO A 351 12.66 21.88 38.21
N GLN A 352 12.37 21.86 39.51
CA GLN A 352 13.26 22.37 40.55
C GLN A 352 14.54 21.53 40.65
N ALA A 353 14.41 20.20 40.70
CA ALA A 353 15.56 19.30 40.73
C ALA A 353 16.51 19.53 39.54
N ARG A 354 15.97 19.71 38.32
CA ARG A 354 16.76 20.05 37.14
C ARG A 354 17.54 21.36 37.29
N LYS A 355 16.88 22.38 37.83
CA LYS A 355 17.50 23.67 38.08
C LYS A 355 18.65 23.54 39.08
N CYS A 356 18.42 22.85 40.19
CA CYS A 356 19.47 22.62 41.21
C CYS A 356 20.65 21.84 40.64
N ILE A 357 20.42 20.80 39.83
CA ILE A 357 21.48 20.06 39.14
C ILE A 357 22.28 20.98 38.21
N ALA A 358 21.61 21.80 37.42
CA ALA A 358 22.26 22.70 36.46
C ALA A 358 23.11 23.77 37.15
N ASP A 359 22.62 24.31 38.26
CA ASP A 359 23.29 25.38 39.01
C ASP A 359 24.38 24.83 39.96
N ALA A 360 24.39 23.51 40.25
CA ALA A 360 25.29 22.81 41.17
C ALA A 360 26.79 23.21 41.04
N PRO A 361 27.39 23.33 39.85
CA PRO A 361 28.81 23.69 39.72
C PRO A 361 29.17 25.09 40.22
N THR A 362 28.16 25.97 40.37
CA THR A 362 28.33 27.36 40.79
C THR A 362 27.85 27.63 42.21
N MET A 363 27.11 26.70 42.82
CA MET A 363 26.63 26.80 44.19
C MET A 363 27.47 25.93 45.13
N GLY A 364 27.68 26.41 46.36
CA GLY A 364 28.27 25.59 47.40
C GLY A 364 27.29 24.52 47.90
N CYS A 365 27.79 23.47 48.56
CA CYS A 365 26.99 22.33 49.02
C CYS A 365 25.78 22.69 49.88
N ALA A 366 25.90 23.67 50.79
CA ALA A 366 24.77 24.12 51.61
C ALA A 366 23.65 24.75 50.75
N ALA A 367 24.00 25.53 49.72
CA ALA A 367 23.02 26.14 48.83
C ALA A 367 22.36 25.10 47.90
N PHE A 368 23.10 24.06 47.51
CA PHE A 368 22.54 22.93 46.78
C PHE A 368 21.52 22.15 47.61
N GLU A 369 21.82 21.86 48.88
CA GLU A 369 20.91 21.17 49.78
C GLU A 369 19.59 21.94 49.95
N THR A 370 19.66 23.24 50.25
CA THR A 370 18.46 24.11 50.31
C THR A 370 17.71 24.18 48.97
N CYS A 371 18.43 24.14 47.83
CA CYS A 371 17.79 24.12 46.52
C CYS A 371 16.95 22.85 46.32
N VAL A 372 17.47 21.69 46.72
CA VAL A 372 16.83 20.38 46.52
C VAL A 372 15.68 20.15 47.51
N THR A 373 15.84 20.53 48.78
CA THR A 373 14.78 20.37 49.80
C THR A 373 13.67 21.40 49.66
N GLY A 374 13.92 22.49 48.91
CA GLY A 374 13.11 23.69 48.96
C GLY A 374 13.48 24.55 50.18
N PRO A 375 13.02 25.82 50.22
CA PRO A 375 13.06 26.56 51.47
C PRO A 375 12.37 25.71 52.53
N GLU A 376 12.93 25.64 53.73
CA GLU A 376 12.16 25.15 54.87
C GLU A 376 10.92 26.04 54.91
N ASP A 377 9.76 25.50 54.52
CA ASP A 377 8.51 26.22 54.64
C ASP A 377 8.46 26.66 56.10
N GLU A 378 8.54 27.97 56.35
CA GLU A 378 8.22 28.51 57.67
C GLU A 378 6.91 27.84 58.05
N PRO A 379 6.82 27.15 59.19
CA PRO A 379 5.67 26.33 59.53
C PRO A 379 4.44 27.21 59.33
N ASP A 380 3.63 26.87 58.32
CA ASP A 380 2.52 27.69 57.88
C ASP A 380 1.69 27.99 59.15
N PRO A 381 1.67 29.22 59.69
CA PRO A 381 1.23 29.43 61.08
C PRO A 381 -0.26 29.17 61.33
N ASP A 382 -0.99 28.67 60.33
CA ASP A 382 -2.44 28.77 60.22
C ASP A 382 -3.16 27.42 60.02
N TRP A 383 -2.49 26.27 60.22
CA TRP A 383 -3.19 24.96 60.25
C TRP A 383 -3.71 24.55 61.64
N ASP A 384 -3.66 25.46 62.63
CA ASP A 384 -4.07 25.18 64.02
C ASP A 384 -5.40 25.84 64.46
N THR A 385 -6.24 26.32 63.53
CA THR A 385 -7.59 26.77 63.89
C THR A 385 -8.64 26.24 62.91
N ASP A 386 -9.66 25.57 63.47
CA ASP A 386 -10.97 25.27 62.88
C ASP A 386 -11.19 23.87 62.29
N LEU A 387 -10.59 22.82 62.88
CA LEU A 387 -11.13 21.44 62.80
C LEU A 387 -12.09 21.07 63.94
N ASP A 388 -12.58 22.06 64.70
CA ASP A 388 -13.68 21.92 65.66
C ASP A 388 -14.89 22.79 65.26
N SER A 389 -15.69 22.35 64.29
CA SER A 389 -17.15 22.52 64.35
C SER A 389 -17.87 21.81 63.20
N ASP A 390 -18.78 20.92 63.60
CA ASP A 390 -19.98 20.46 62.89
C ASP A 390 -19.87 19.25 61.95
N TRP A 391 -20.09 18.11 62.61
CA TRP A 391 -21.07 17.07 62.27
C TRP A 391 -22.22 17.45 61.35
#